data_AF-A0A0M9G247-F1
#
_entry.id   AF-A0A0M9G247-F1
#
_cell.length_a   1.000
_cell.length_b   1.000
_cell.length_c   1.000
_cell.angle_alpha   90.00
_cell.angle_beta   90.00
_cell.angle_gamma   90.00
#
_symmetry.space_group_name_H-M   'P 1'
#
loop_
_entity.id
_entity.type
_entity.pdbx_description
1 polymer ?
#
loop_
_entity_poly.entity_id
_entity_poly.type
_entity_poly.pdbx_seq_one_letter_code
_entity_poly.pdbx_strand_id
1 'polypeptide(L)'
;MFFEDNLNDTLEDESLLHDGDGPVQPLSQASDGGASSGAPSLGRSGTSLPFDGSFLSGVAATPIGNGSGVPNTAAAAIQLLMEATSNERFSPEVLPYPASTVNAVTGLLRTMQQRVARRVEEEKRTQARSLLPFRPSDIMHLELQRIQFFLCELLRCRLRKINQLCLSLWYEGQAAQQRQRRSATAAAEDEEGTAAAAASSSLLPEVSVPQRRNLSPREVFVADRLAETVHRAVLESGLQSAPAPLQHLVPHPPDAEGLEVLSEPNLGAYVFGVALEDLGVVNLGEGVQDASRAINAGELFLTPYHNFRPFVMSGQVRLV
;
A
#
# COMPACT_ATOMS: atom_id res chain seq x y z
N MET A 1 -18.74 2.95 7.03
CA MET A 1 -19.45 2.75 8.31
C MET A 1 -19.25 1.31 8.81
N PHE A 2 -18.01 0.90 9.10
CA PHE A 2 -17.71 -0.46 9.60
C PHE A 2 -16.60 -0.46 10.68
N PHE A 3 -16.24 0.72 11.20
CA PHE A 3 -15.13 0.88 12.15
C PHE A 3 -15.55 1.33 13.55
N GLU A 4 -16.81 1.69 13.79
CA GLU A 4 -17.23 2.25 15.08
C GLU A 4 -17.80 1.21 16.07
N ASP A 5 -18.34 0.09 15.58
CA ASP A 5 -19.08 -0.83 16.47
C ASP A 5 -18.21 -1.80 17.29
N ASN A 6 -16.89 -1.85 17.07
CA ASN A 6 -16.00 -2.82 17.74
C ASN A 6 -15.03 -2.20 18.76
N LEU A 7 -15.15 -0.91 19.09
CA LEU A 7 -14.30 -0.30 20.13
C LEU A 7 -14.92 -0.31 21.54
N ASN A 8 -16.21 -0.63 21.67
CA ASN A 8 -16.90 -0.60 22.97
C ASN A 8 -16.78 -1.90 23.80
N ASP A 9 -16.31 -3.00 23.23
CA ASP A 9 -16.27 -4.31 23.93
C ASP A 9 -15.08 -4.49 24.89
N THR A 10 -14.20 -3.50 25.05
CA THR A 10 -13.08 -3.57 26.01
C THR A 10 -13.26 -2.71 27.26
N LEU A 11 -14.40 -2.04 27.45
CA LEU A 11 -14.62 -1.16 28.61
C LEU A 11 -15.41 -1.81 29.77
N GLU A 12 -15.91 -3.03 29.63
CA GLU A 12 -16.73 -3.65 30.70
C GLU A 12 -15.93 -4.41 31.78
N ASP A 13 -14.61 -4.64 31.61
CA ASP A 13 -13.81 -5.47 32.54
C ASP A 13 -13.02 -4.71 33.64
N GLU A 14 -13.11 -3.37 33.71
CA GLU A 14 -12.41 -2.57 34.74
C GLU A 14 -13.22 -2.33 36.03
N SER A 15 -14.43 -2.88 36.15
CA SER A 15 -15.36 -2.57 37.25
C SER A 15 -15.23 -3.44 38.51
N LEU A 16 -14.20 -4.28 38.63
CA LEU A 16 -14.06 -5.27 39.72
C LEU A 16 -12.91 -5.02 40.72
N LEU A 17 -12.28 -3.83 40.73
CA LEU A 17 -11.11 -3.55 41.59
C LEU A 17 -11.17 -2.32 42.51
N HIS A 18 -12.32 -1.72 42.77
CA HIS A 18 -12.41 -0.60 43.74
C HIS A 18 -13.51 -0.81 44.78
N ASP A 19 -13.18 -1.56 45.83
CA ASP A 19 -13.77 -1.39 47.17
C ASP A 19 -12.64 -1.51 48.20
N GLY A 20 -12.19 -0.36 48.70
CA GLY A 20 -11.06 -0.24 49.61
C GLY A 20 -10.93 1.17 50.16
N ASP A 21 -11.96 1.57 50.91
CA ASP A 21 -12.05 2.84 51.62
C ASP A 21 -11.00 2.87 52.76
N GLY A 22 -10.03 3.78 52.68
CA GLY A 22 -8.95 3.93 53.65
C GLY A 22 -8.51 5.39 53.78
N PRO A 23 -8.33 5.92 55.01
CA PRO A 23 -8.12 7.35 55.22
C PRO A 23 -6.74 7.82 54.76
N VAL A 24 -6.75 8.93 54.04
CA VAL A 24 -5.59 9.66 53.50
C VAL A 24 -4.73 10.21 54.64
N GLN A 25 -3.48 9.75 54.72
CA GLN A 25 -2.41 10.34 55.55
C GLN A 25 -1.53 11.23 54.67
N PRO A 26 -1.17 12.46 55.10
CA PRO A 26 -0.22 13.29 54.37
C PRO A 26 1.21 12.95 54.82
N LEU A 27 2.08 12.57 53.89
CA LEU A 27 3.52 12.45 54.17
C LEU A 27 4.28 13.62 53.55
N SER A 28 4.79 14.46 54.44
CA SER A 28 5.77 15.49 54.18
C SER A 28 7.19 14.91 54.17
N GLN A 29 8.00 15.43 53.23
CA GLN A 29 9.43 15.72 53.33
C GLN A 29 10.50 14.61 53.39
N ALA A 30 11.50 14.87 52.53
CA ALA A 30 12.94 14.63 52.62
C ALA A 30 13.44 13.18 52.44
N SER A 31 14.27 12.97 51.41
CA SER A 31 15.69 12.67 51.63
C SER A 31 16.46 12.51 50.32
N ASP A 32 17.74 12.86 50.44
CA ASP A 32 18.84 12.86 49.50
C ASP A 32 19.08 11.59 48.67
N GLY A 33 19.57 11.82 47.45
CA GLY A 33 20.90 11.34 47.04
C GLY A 33 21.07 9.88 46.65
N GLY A 34 21.64 9.65 45.45
CA GLY A 34 22.29 8.38 45.14
C GLY A 34 22.33 8.05 43.66
N ALA A 35 23.36 8.54 42.97
CA ALA A 35 23.73 8.04 41.65
C ALA A 35 24.19 6.57 41.73
N SER A 36 23.68 5.72 40.83
CA SER A 36 24.33 4.45 40.49
C SER A 36 23.90 4.02 39.09
N SER A 37 24.77 4.29 38.13
CA SER A 37 24.70 3.80 36.75
C SER A 37 25.30 2.40 36.66
N GLY A 38 24.45 1.38 36.86
CA GLY A 38 24.77 -0.01 36.58
C GLY A 38 24.10 -0.47 35.29
N ALA A 39 24.80 -0.41 34.16
CA ALA A 39 24.34 -0.98 32.89
C ALA A 39 24.54 -2.50 32.90
N PRO A 40 23.50 -3.34 32.69
CA PRO A 40 23.69 -4.76 32.45
C PRO A 40 24.06 -5.00 30.98
N SER A 41 25.30 -5.42 30.77
CA SER A 41 25.78 -6.03 29.52
C SER A 41 25.07 -7.37 29.31
N LEU A 42 24.06 -7.40 28.45
CA LEU A 42 23.46 -8.65 27.94
C LEU A 42 24.29 -9.19 26.78
N GLY A 43 25.01 -10.26 27.06
CA GLY A 43 25.72 -11.07 26.08
C GLY A 43 24.74 -11.66 25.07
N ARG A 44 24.97 -11.31 23.80
CA ARG A 44 24.25 -11.80 22.62
C ARG A 44 24.61 -13.26 22.36
N SER A 45 23.85 -14.18 22.96
CA SER A 45 23.88 -15.61 22.60
C SER A 45 22.93 -15.82 21.43
N GLY A 46 23.48 -16.17 20.26
CA GLY A 46 22.70 -16.51 19.08
C GLY A 46 22.05 -17.88 19.25
N THR A 47 20.73 -17.90 19.39
CA THR A 47 19.90 -19.09 19.16
C THR A 47 19.02 -18.80 17.94
N SER A 48 19.46 -19.31 16.79
CA SER A 48 18.61 -19.45 15.61
C SER A 48 17.55 -20.51 15.90
N LEU A 49 16.34 -20.07 16.24
CA LEU A 49 15.17 -20.95 16.26
C LEU A 49 14.63 -21.08 14.84
N PRO A 50 14.51 -22.30 14.28
CA PRO A 50 13.77 -22.51 13.05
C PRO A 50 12.28 -22.38 13.38
N PHE A 51 11.68 -21.26 12.96
CA PHE A 51 10.23 -21.08 12.96
C PHE A 51 9.67 -21.83 11.74
N ASP A 52 9.33 -23.11 11.94
CA ASP A 52 8.67 -23.92 10.93
C ASP A 52 7.16 -23.65 10.96
N GLY A 53 6.63 -23.06 9.89
CA GLY A 53 5.28 -22.51 9.74
C GLY A 53 4.14 -23.54 9.64
N SER A 54 4.19 -24.60 10.44
CA SER A 54 3.33 -25.78 10.34
C SER A 54 1.96 -25.65 11.04
N PHE A 55 1.35 -24.46 11.10
CA PHE A 55 0.06 -24.23 11.77
C PHE A 55 -1.20 -24.42 10.90
N LEU A 56 -1.05 -24.85 9.64
CA LEU A 56 -2.20 -25.07 8.73
C LEU A 56 -2.50 -26.55 8.43
N SER A 57 -1.82 -27.51 9.07
CA SER A 57 -2.06 -28.94 8.83
C SER A 57 -3.11 -29.50 9.79
N GLY A 58 -4.37 -29.37 9.39
CA GLY A 58 -5.53 -29.89 10.10
C GLY A 58 -6.57 -30.48 9.14
N VAL A 59 -6.12 -31.28 8.17
CA VAL A 59 -6.99 -32.16 7.37
C VAL A 59 -6.42 -33.56 7.50
N ALA A 60 -7.19 -34.44 8.14
CA ALA A 60 -6.86 -35.86 8.19
C ALA A 60 -6.87 -36.42 6.76
N ALA A 61 -5.71 -36.85 6.28
CA ALA A 61 -5.58 -37.69 5.11
C ALA A 61 -4.74 -38.90 5.48
N THR A 62 -5.36 -40.07 5.34
CA THR A 62 -4.69 -41.37 5.22
C THR A 62 -3.63 -41.32 4.11
N PRO A 63 -2.51 -42.05 4.25
CA PRO A 63 -1.36 -41.86 3.37
C PRO A 63 -1.45 -42.72 2.10
N ILE A 64 -0.76 -42.21 1.08
CA ILE A 64 -0.08 -42.88 -0.06
C ILE A 64 -0.48 -42.22 -1.39
N GLY A 65 0.45 -41.44 -1.97
CA GLY A 65 0.36 -40.97 -3.35
C GLY A 65 1.21 -39.72 -3.62
N ASN A 66 2.38 -39.92 -4.22
CA ASN A 66 3.35 -38.90 -4.63
C ASN A 66 2.75 -37.78 -5.52
N GLY A 67 3.12 -36.53 -5.22
CA GLY A 67 3.79 -35.67 -6.21
C GLY A 67 2.95 -34.71 -7.05
N SER A 68 2.41 -33.64 -6.43
CA SER A 68 2.47 -32.26 -6.93
C SER A 68 1.76 -31.34 -5.93
N GLY A 69 2.48 -30.86 -4.93
CA GLY A 69 1.96 -29.92 -3.95
C GLY A 69 1.71 -28.57 -4.62
N VAL A 70 0.49 -28.36 -5.11
CA VAL A 70 0.03 -27.01 -5.47
C VAL A 70 0.05 -26.21 -4.16
N PRO A 71 0.88 -25.16 -4.04
CA PRO A 71 0.89 -24.34 -2.83
C PRO A 71 -0.54 -23.86 -2.57
N ASN A 72 -0.98 -23.95 -1.32
CA ASN A 72 -2.31 -23.50 -0.89
C ASN A 72 -2.56 -22.08 -1.45
N THR A 73 -3.48 -21.98 -2.42
CA THR A 73 -3.74 -20.74 -3.17
C THR A 73 -4.05 -19.55 -2.25
N ALA A 74 -4.66 -19.82 -1.09
CA ALA A 74 -4.94 -18.84 -0.05
C ALA A 74 -3.65 -18.29 0.61
N ALA A 75 -2.70 -19.15 0.96
CA ALA A 75 -1.45 -18.73 1.59
C ALA A 75 -0.59 -17.90 0.62
N ALA A 76 -0.53 -18.33 -0.64
CA ALA A 76 0.14 -17.56 -1.70
C ALA A 76 -0.50 -16.18 -1.91
N ALA A 77 -1.84 -16.10 -1.92
CA ALA A 77 -2.55 -14.81 -2.04
C ALA A 77 -2.25 -13.86 -0.88
N ILE A 78 -2.13 -14.37 0.36
CA ILE A 78 -1.77 -13.56 1.53
C ILE A 78 -0.32 -13.07 1.42
N GLN A 79 0.62 -13.93 0.98
CA GLN A 79 2.02 -13.52 0.79
C GLN A 79 2.15 -12.43 -0.28
N LEU A 80 1.46 -12.59 -1.42
CA LEU A 80 1.41 -11.58 -2.47
C LEU A 80 0.79 -10.26 -1.97
N LEU A 81 -0.21 -10.32 -1.09
CA LEU A 81 -0.77 -9.12 -0.46
C LEU A 81 0.27 -8.42 0.41
N MET A 82 0.95 -9.16 1.29
CA MET A 82 1.97 -8.59 2.17
C MET A 82 3.12 -7.96 1.38
N GLU A 83 3.55 -8.62 0.31
CA GLU A 83 4.56 -8.09 -0.60
C GLU A 83 4.08 -6.82 -1.31
N ALA A 84 2.89 -6.83 -1.89
CA ALA A 84 2.30 -5.66 -2.52
C ALA A 84 2.16 -4.49 -1.53
N THR A 85 1.76 -4.75 -0.28
CA THR A 85 1.70 -3.72 0.78
C THR A 85 3.08 -3.15 1.09
N SER A 86 4.12 -3.99 1.19
CA SER A 86 5.50 -3.53 1.42
C SER A 86 6.00 -2.67 0.27
N ASN A 87 5.88 -3.17 -0.97
CA ASN A 87 6.30 -2.46 -2.17
C ASN A 87 5.56 -1.13 -2.33
N GLU A 88 4.25 -1.11 -2.07
CA GLU A 88 3.46 0.13 -2.11
C GLU A 88 3.88 1.11 -1.02
N ARG A 89 4.22 0.64 0.19
CA ARG A 89 4.63 1.53 1.28
C ARG A 89 5.92 2.29 0.98
N PHE A 90 6.88 1.65 0.33
CA PHE A 90 8.23 2.19 0.13
C PHE A 90 8.47 2.77 -1.27
N SER A 91 7.58 2.52 -2.24
CA SER A 91 7.69 3.12 -3.57
C SER A 91 7.27 4.60 -3.57
N PRO A 92 7.98 5.50 -4.28
CA PRO A 92 7.63 6.91 -4.40
C PRO A 92 6.47 7.19 -5.38
N GLU A 93 6.10 6.22 -6.21
CA GLU A 93 4.99 6.31 -7.17
C GLU A 93 3.86 5.33 -6.82
N VAL A 94 2.69 5.47 -7.43
CA VAL A 94 1.60 4.47 -7.31
C VAL A 94 1.89 3.27 -8.19
N LEU A 95 2.06 2.08 -7.58
CA LEU A 95 2.33 0.84 -8.32
C LEU A 95 1.06 0.33 -9.05
N PRO A 96 1.19 -0.58 -10.04
CA PRO A 96 0.03 -1.18 -10.71
C PRO A 96 -0.93 -1.85 -9.72
N TYR A 97 -2.23 -1.56 -9.82
CA TYR A 97 -3.24 -2.11 -8.91
C TYR A 97 -3.30 -3.64 -9.01
N PRO A 98 -3.01 -4.39 -7.93
CA PRO A 98 -2.99 -5.86 -7.96
C PRO A 98 -4.42 -6.42 -7.84
N ALA A 99 -5.23 -6.24 -8.88
CA ALA A 99 -6.65 -6.59 -8.90
C ALA A 99 -6.91 -8.06 -8.56
N SER A 100 -6.11 -8.97 -9.11
CA SER A 100 -6.21 -10.42 -8.86
C SER A 100 -6.00 -10.75 -7.38
N THR A 101 -4.93 -10.23 -6.78
CA THR A 101 -4.60 -10.42 -5.36
C THR A 101 -5.68 -9.86 -4.44
N VAL A 102 -6.12 -8.62 -4.68
CA VAL A 102 -7.16 -7.98 -3.85
C VAL A 102 -8.48 -8.75 -3.94
N ASN A 103 -8.88 -9.18 -5.12
CA ASN A 103 -10.11 -9.96 -5.31
C ASN A 103 -10.03 -11.33 -4.63
N ALA A 104 -8.90 -12.03 -4.78
CA ALA A 104 -8.66 -13.32 -4.14
C ALA A 104 -8.70 -13.22 -2.61
N VAL A 105 -8.00 -12.24 -2.03
CA VAL A 105 -7.99 -12.00 -0.58
C VAL A 105 -9.38 -11.59 -0.07
N THR A 106 -10.10 -10.73 -0.79
CA THR A 106 -11.46 -10.34 -0.40
C THR A 106 -12.41 -11.54 -0.40
N GLY A 107 -12.30 -12.42 -1.39
CA GLY A 107 -13.03 -13.69 -1.41
C GLY A 107 -12.68 -14.59 -0.22
N LEU A 108 -11.37 -14.74 0.06
CA LEU A 108 -10.86 -15.50 1.19
C LEU A 108 -11.37 -14.96 2.53
N LEU A 109 -11.31 -13.65 2.74
CA LEU A 109 -11.81 -12.96 3.94
C LEU A 109 -13.29 -13.25 4.18
N ARG A 110 -14.12 -13.20 3.12
CA ARG A 110 -15.55 -13.52 3.22
C ARG A 110 -15.78 -14.97 3.65
N THR A 111 -15.06 -15.92 3.06
CA THR A 111 -15.16 -17.34 3.44
C THR A 111 -14.67 -17.56 4.87
N MET A 112 -13.56 -16.93 5.28
CA MET A 112 -13.05 -17.02 6.65
C MET A 112 -14.03 -16.44 7.66
N GLN A 113 -14.63 -15.28 7.38
CA GLN A 113 -15.67 -14.68 8.23
C GLN A 113 -16.85 -15.62 8.48
N GLN A 114 -17.38 -16.24 7.42
CA GLN A 114 -18.47 -17.21 7.53
C GLN A 114 -18.07 -18.43 8.37
N ARG A 115 -16.83 -18.93 8.19
CA ARG A 115 -16.30 -20.05 8.96
C ARG A 115 -16.14 -19.71 10.44
N VAL A 116 -15.61 -18.52 10.76
CA VAL A 116 -15.50 -18.03 12.14
C VAL A 116 -16.88 -17.94 12.78
N ALA A 117 -17.86 -17.31 12.11
CA ALA A 117 -19.22 -17.16 12.62
C ALA A 117 -19.87 -18.53 12.92
N ARG A 118 -19.71 -19.51 12.01
CA ARG A 118 -20.22 -20.87 12.22
C ARG A 118 -19.55 -21.57 13.41
N ARG A 119 -18.23 -21.42 13.56
CA ARG A 119 -17.47 -22.01 14.68
C ARG A 119 -17.88 -21.42 16.02
N VAL A 120 -18.05 -20.10 16.09
CA VAL A 120 -18.54 -19.42 17.29
C VAL A 120 -19.91 -19.98 17.72
N GLU A 121 -20.81 -20.22 16.76
CA GLU A 121 -22.13 -20.80 17.05
C GLU A 121 -22.07 -22.27 17.48
N GLU A 122 -21.21 -23.09 16.85
CA GLU A 122 -20.95 -24.49 17.26
C GLU A 122 -20.39 -24.57 18.68
N GLU A 123 -19.44 -23.70 19.03
CA GLU A 123 -18.83 -23.61 20.36
C GLU A 123 -19.84 -23.17 21.42
N LYS A 124 -20.74 -22.22 21.10
CA LYS A 124 -21.84 -21.80 21.99
C LYS A 124 -22.78 -22.97 22.31
N ARG A 125 -23.13 -23.79 21.32
CA ARG A 125 -24.06 -24.93 21.49
C ARG A 125 -23.47 -26.07 22.28
N THR A 126 -22.20 -26.38 22.05
CA THR A 126 -21.56 -27.53 22.68
C THR A 126 -21.24 -27.29 24.15
N GLN A 127 -21.22 -26.03 24.62
CA GLN A 127 -20.80 -25.63 25.98
C GLN A 127 -19.51 -26.34 26.45
N ALA A 128 -18.72 -26.86 25.50
CA ALA A 128 -17.54 -27.64 25.78
C ALA A 128 -16.51 -26.65 26.30
N ARG A 129 -16.28 -26.68 27.61
CA ARG A 129 -15.18 -25.94 28.23
C ARG A 129 -13.88 -26.49 27.64
N SER A 130 -13.35 -25.78 26.65
CA SER A 130 -12.00 -26.02 26.16
C SER A 130 -11.06 -26.01 27.37
N LEU A 131 -10.18 -27.01 27.46
CA LEU A 131 -9.13 -27.04 28.49
C LEU A 131 -8.07 -25.95 28.25
N LEU A 132 -8.07 -25.34 27.06
CA LEU A 132 -7.20 -24.23 26.70
C LEU A 132 -7.85 -22.89 27.12
N PRO A 133 -7.03 -21.90 27.51
CA PRO A 133 -7.51 -20.56 27.88
C PRO A 133 -8.05 -19.74 26.70
N PHE A 134 -7.97 -20.26 25.47
CA PHE A 134 -8.48 -19.63 24.26
C PHE A 134 -9.37 -20.61 23.48
N ARG A 135 -10.36 -20.08 22.77
CA ARG A 135 -11.20 -20.86 21.86
C ARG A 135 -10.55 -20.93 20.48
N PRO A 136 -10.76 -22.02 19.72
CA PRO A 136 -10.29 -22.10 18.33
C PRO A 136 -10.81 -20.94 17.46
N SER A 137 -12.04 -20.48 17.70
CA SER A 137 -12.61 -19.31 17.01
C SER A 137 -11.80 -18.03 17.21
N ASP A 138 -11.20 -17.82 18.40
CA ASP A 138 -10.40 -16.63 18.72
C ASP A 138 -9.13 -16.56 17.84
N ILE A 139 -8.43 -17.69 17.67
CA ILE A 139 -7.25 -17.77 16.81
C ILE A 139 -7.61 -17.46 15.35
N MET A 140 -8.73 -18.01 14.87
CA MET A 140 -9.20 -17.75 13.51
C MET A 140 -9.58 -16.27 13.33
N HIS A 141 -10.13 -15.64 14.37
CA HIS A 141 -10.46 -14.22 14.36
C HIS A 141 -9.19 -13.34 14.29
N LEU A 142 -8.14 -13.68 15.04
CA LEU A 142 -6.86 -12.96 14.99
C LEU A 142 -6.23 -13.00 13.59
N GLU A 143 -6.26 -14.16 12.92
CA GLU A 143 -5.73 -14.27 11.55
C GLU A 143 -6.59 -13.48 10.55
N LEU A 144 -7.92 -13.48 10.71
CA LEU A 144 -8.81 -12.65 9.92
C LEU A 144 -8.46 -11.16 10.06
N GLN A 145 -8.28 -10.68 11.30
CA GLN A 145 -7.91 -9.29 11.59
C GLN A 145 -6.56 -8.93 10.98
N ARG A 146 -5.57 -9.83 11.06
CA ARG A 146 -4.25 -9.63 10.45
C ARG A 146 -4.32 -9.45 8.94
N ILE A 147 -5.10 -10.28 8.23
CA ILE A 147 -5.26 -10.16 6.78
C ILE A 147 -6.01 -8.87 6.41
N GLN A 148 -7.07 -8.54 7.16
CA GLN A 148 -7.81 -7.28 6.97
C GLN A 148 -6.92 -6.05 7.18
N PHE A 149 -6.00 -6.10 8.14
CA PHE A 149 -5.04 -5.03 8.38
C PHE A 149 -4.17 -4.78 7.14
N PHE A 150 -3.55 -5.81 6.57
CA PHE A 150 -2.70 -5.64 5.38
C PHE A 150 -3.46 -5.14 4.16
N LEU A 151 -4.71 -5.59 3.97
CA LEU A 151 -5.58 -5.10 2.90
C LEU A 151 -5.93 -3.63 3.10
N CYS A 152 -6.33 -3.24 4.31
CA CYS A 152 -6.61 -1.84 4.63
C CYS A 152 -5.37 -0.96 4.48
N GLU A 153 -4.20 -1.45 4.90
CA GLU A 153 -2.95 -0.70 4.80
C GLU A 153 -2.52 -0.48 3.36
N LEU A 154 -2.61 -1.50 2.49
CA LEU A 154 -2.38 -1.35 1.05
C LEU A 154 -3.25 -0.23 0.47
N LEU A 155 -4.56 -0.28 0.72
CA LEU A 155 -5.50 0.70 0.19
C LEU A 155 -5.25 2.11 0.75
N ARG A 156 -4.92 2.23 2.04
CA ARG A 156 -4.59 3.52 2.67
C ARG A 156 -3.31 4.13 2.09
N CYS A 157 -2.26 3.33 1.91
CA CYS A 157 -1.01 3.79 1.28
C CYS A 157 -1.28 4.34 -0.12
N ARG A 158 -2.06 3.61 -0.94
CA ARG A 158 -2.44 4.04 -2.29
C ARG A 158 -3.23 5.34 -2.27
N LEU A 159 -4.24 5.46 -1.41
CA LEU A 159 -5.05 6.67 -1.31
C LEU A 159 -4.22 7.90 -0.87
N ARG A 160 -3.23 7.73 0.01
CA ARG A 160 -2.32 8.82 0.39
C ARG A 160 -1.51 9.33 -0.81
N LYS A 161 -0.98 8.43 -1.63
CA LYS A 161 -0.25 8.78 -2.86
C LYS A 161 -1.16 9.42 -3.91
N ILE A 162 -2.36 8.85 -4.12
CA ILE A 162 -3.37 9.42 -5.03
C ILE A 162 -3.72 10.85 -4.61
N ASN A 163 -3.86 11.12 -3.31
CA ASN A 163 -4.12 12.47 -2.81
C ASN A 163 -3.00 13.45 -3.16
N GLN A 164 -1.73 13.03 -3.06
CA GLN A 164 -0.57 13.86 -3.42
C GLN A 164 -0.46 14.11 -4.93
N LEU A 165 -0.91 13.15 -5.74
CA LEU A 165 -0.79 13.15 -7.21
C LEU A 165 -2.11 13.47 -7.93
N CYS A 166 -3.15 13.95 -7.22
CA CYS A 166 -4.51 14.03 -7.78
C CYS A 166 -4.60 14.93 -9.03
N LEU A 167 -3.90 16.06 -9.05
CA LEU A 167 -3.90 16.99 -10.19
C LEU A 167 -3.19 16.41 -11.42
N SER A 168 -2.03 15.75 -11.24
CA SER A 168 -1.31 15.11 -12.34
C SER A 168 -2.10 13.93 -12.91
N LEU A 169 -2.69 13.09 -12.05
CA LEU A 169 -3.56 11.98 -12.47
C LEU A 169 -4.80 12.45 -13.25
N TRP A 170 -5.42 13.55 -12.83
CA TRP A 170 -6.57 14.12 -13.53
C TRP A 170 -6.16 14.71 -14.89
N TYR A 171 -5.04 15.44 -14.94
CA TYR A 171 -4.49 15.99 -16.18
C TYR A 171 -4.13 14.90 -17.20
N GLU A 172 -3.51 13.81 -16.76
CA GLU A 172 -3.25 12.63 -17.60
C GLU A 172 -4.54 12.10 -18.25
N GLY A 173 -5.63 12.05 -17.49
CA GLY A 173 -6.95 11.64 -17.96
C GLY A 173 -7.50 12.56 -19.05
N GLN A 174 -7.38 13.88 -18.87
CA GLN A 174 -7.81 14.84 -19.87
C GLN A 174 -6.98 14.76 -21.15
N ALA A 175 -5.65 14.69 -21.01
CA ALA A 175 -4.74 14.56 -22.15
C ALA A 175 -5.04 13.31 -22.97
N ALA A 176 -5.33 12.17 -22.30
CA ALA A 176 -5.74 10.95 -22.98
C ALA A 176 -7.07 11.09 -23.75
N GLN A 177 -8.08 11.74 -23.17
CA GLN A 177 -9.37 11.98 -23.84
C GLN A 177 -9.22 12.91 -25.04
N GLN A 178 -8.41 13.95 -24.95
CA GLN A 178 -8.16 14.87 -26.06
C GLN A 178 -7.46 14.16 -27.23
N ARG A 179 -6.47 13.32 -26.95
CA ARG A 179 -5.82 12.47 -27.96
C ARG A 179 -6.83 11.56 -28.67
N GLN A 180 -7.71 10.91 -27.91
CA GLN A 180 -8.76 10.04 -28.47
C GLN A 180 -9.76 10.80 -29.36
N ARG A 181 -10.17 12.00 -28.95
CA ARG A 181 -11.06 12.85 -29.77
C ARG A 181 -10.39 13.25 -31.08
N ARG A 182 -9.11 13.65 -31.04
CA ARG A 182 -8.34 14.00 -32.24
C ARG A 182 -8.16 12.82 -33.19
N SER A 183 -7.88 11.62 -32.68
CA SER A 183 -7.78 10.43 -33.53
C SER A 183 -9.12 10.07 -34.19
N ALA A 184 -10.25 10.31 -33.50
CA ALA A 184 -11.57 10.06 -34.06
C ALA A 184 -11.95 11.08 -35.16
N THR A 185 -11.57 12.35 -35.01
CA THR A 185 -11.81 13.38 -36.03
C THR A 185 -10.88 13.21 -37.24
N ALA A 186 -9.60 12.88 -37.02
CA ALA A 186 -8.65 12.65 -38.11
C ALA A 186 -9.06 11.47 -39.00
N ALA A 187 -9.55 10.38 -38.40
CA ALA A 187 -10.05 9.22 -39.16
C ALA A 187 -11.29 9.52 -40.03
N ALA A 188 -12.00 10.63 -39.78
CA ALA A 188 -13.11 11.08 -40.61
C ALA A 188 -12.70 12.00 -41.77
N GLU A 189 -11.48 12.56 -41.71
CA GLU A 189 -10.97 13.56 -42.67
C GLU A 189 -9.99 12.95 -43.69
N ASP A 190 -9.58 11.68 -43.53
CA ASP A 190 -8.64 10.97 -44.40
C ASP A 190 -9.18 10.62 -45.82
N GLU A 191 -10.37 11.11 -46.22
CA GLU A 191 -10.85 10.99 -47.61
C GLU A 191 -10.48 12.20 -48.52
N GLU A 192 -10.06 13.35 -47.98
CA GLU A 192 -9.69 14.53 -48.80
C GLU A 192 -8.35 15.12 -48.34
N GLY A 193 -7.27 14.63 -48.97
CA GLY A 193 -5.90 14.82 -48.52
C GLY A 193 -5.41 16.26 -48.36
N THR A 194 -4.69 16.52 -47.27
CA THR A 194 -3.66 17.58 -47.18
C THR A 194 -2.59 17.24 -46.12
N ALA A 195 -1.34 17.06 -46.57
CA ALA A 195 -0.18 16.63 -45.78
C ALA A 195 0.47 17.74 -44.91
N ALA A 196 -0.22 18.84 -44.61
CA ALA A 196 0.38 20.03 -43.99
C ALA A 196 0.07 20.23 -42.49
N ALA A 197 -0.83 19.44 -41.88
CA ALA A 197 -1.30 19.66 -40.50
C ALA A 197 -0.51 18.90 -39.41
N ALA A 198 0.44 18.03 -39.77
CA ALA A 198 1.16 17.16 -38.82
C ALA A 198 2.20 17.89 -37.93
N ALA A 199 2.61 19.12 -38.28
CA ALA A 199 3.68 19.83 -37.59
C ALA A 199 3.26 20.55 -36.28
N SER A 200 1.95 20.71 -36.02
CA SER A 200 1.44 21.46 -34.86
C SER A 200 0.96 20.56 -33.70
N SER A 201 1.16 19.25 -33.82
CA SER A 201 0.53 18.24 -32.94
C SER A 201 1.20 18.06 -31.56
N SER A 202 2.21 18.85 -31.19
CA SER A 202 3.07 18.60 -30.01
C SER A 202 2.94 19.58 -28.83
N LEU A 203 1.89 20.41 -28.75
CA LEU A 203 1.85 21.50 -27.76
C LEU A 203 1.28 21.16 -26.37
N LEU A 204 0.82 19.94 -26.12
CA LEU A 204 0.42 19.56 -24.76
C LEU A 204 1.62 18.96 -24.04
N PRO A 205 2.03 19.56 -22.91
CA PRO A 205 3.07 18.98 -22.07
C PRO A 205 2.77 17.54 -21.69
N GLU A 206 3.73 16.65 -21.92
CA GLU A 206 3.60 15.26 -21.51
C GLU A 206 4.05 15.11 -20.06
N VAL A 207 3.21 14.48 -19.24
CA VAL A 207 3.56 14.10 -17.87
C VAL A 207 4.68 13.07 -17.94
N SER A 208 5.79 13.32 -17.24
CA SER A 208 6.99 12.48 -17.29
C SER A 208 6.72 11.01 -16.95
N VAL A 209 5.85 10.75 -15.96
CA VAL A 209 5.56 9.40 -15.46
C VAL A 209 4.05 9.17 -15.39
N PRO A 210 3.42 8.60 -16.44
CA PRO A 210 1.99 8.36 -16.43
C PRO A 210 1.61 7.27 -15.43
N GLN A 211 0.78 7.62 -14.45
CA GLN A 211 0.35 6.72 -13.38
C GLN A 211 -1.12 6.31 -13.46
N ARG A 212 -1.95 7.01 -14.24
CA ARG A 212 -3.41 6.77 -14.25
C ARG A 212 -3.79 5.32 -14.60
N ARG A 213 -2.99 4.66 -15.43
CA ARG A 213 -3.17 3.23 -15.80
C ARG A 213 -2.94 2.25 -14.65
N ASN A 214 -2.25 2.68 -13.59
CA ASN A 214 -1.95 1.86 -12.41
C ASN A 214 -3.09 1.86 -11.39
N LEU A 215 -4.15 2.65 -11.60
CA LEU A 215 -5.25 2.81 -10.65
C LEU A 215 -6.40 1.86 -10.98
N SER A 216 -7.10 1.40 -9.93
CA SER A 216 -8.40 0.76 -10.10
C SER A 216 -9.48 1.78 -10.54
N PRO A 217 -10.60 1.36 -11.14
CA PRO A 217 -11.67 2.27 -11.54
C PRO A 217 -12.22 3.14 -10.40
N ARG A 218 -12.25 2.60 -9.17
CA ARG A 218 -12.67 3.35 -7.98
C ARG A 218 -11.63 4.37 -7.55
N GLU A 219 -10.36 4.03 -7.64
CA GLU A 219 -9.24 4.95 -7.36
C GLU A 219 -9.22 6.10 -8.36
N VAL A 220 -9.48 5.82 -9.64
CA VAL A 220 -9.62 6.87 -10.68
C VAL A 220 -10.73 7.84 -10.31
N PHE A 221 -11.92 7.33 -9.94
CA PHE A 221 -13.03 8.18 -9.51
C PHE A 221 -12.67 9.06 -8.30
N VAL A 222 -11.97 8.49 -7.31
CA VAL A 222 -11.51 9.26 -6.14
C VAL A 222 -10.49 10.33 -6.54
N ALA A 223 -9.54 10.00 -7.41
CA ALA A 223 -8.54 10.95 -7.91
C ALA A 223 -9.22 12.13 -8.63
N ASP A 224 -10.16 11.84 -9.54
CA ASP A 224 -10.90 12.86 -10.29
C ASP A 224 -11.70 13.76 -9.34
N ARG A 225 -12.38 13.18 -8.35
CA ARG A 225 -13.17 13.94 -7.36
C ARG A 225 -12.31 14.80 -6.44
N LEU A 226 -11.13 14.30 -6.04
CA LEU A 226 -10.17 15.06 -5.25
C LEU A 226 -9.65 16.26 -6.06
N ALA A 227 -9.26 16.06 -7.32
CA ALA A 227 -8.80 17.14 -8.19
C ALA A 227 -9.87 18.25 -8.36
N GLU A 228 -11.13 17.87 -8.59
CA GLU A 228 -12.25 18.83 -8.64
C GLU A 228 -12.40 19.63 -7.33
N THR A 229 -12.28 18.95 -6.20
CA THR A 229 -12.44 19.57 -4.87
C THR A 229 -11.29 20.52 -4.58
N VAL A 230 -10.04 20.12 -4.87
CA VAL A 230 -8.85 20.97 -4.75
C VAL A 230 -8.98 22.20 -5.65
N HIS A 231 -9.37 22.02 -6.91
CA HIS A 231 -9.55 23.13 -7.84
C HIS A 231 -10.59 24.13 -7.33
N ARG A 232 -11.76 23.67 -6.90
CA ARG A 232 -12.80 24.55 -6.33
C ARG A 232 -12.29 25.30 -5.10
N ALA A 233 -11.65 24.61 -4.15
CA ALA A 233 -11.17 25.20 -2.92
C ALA A 233 -10.10 26.28 -3.17
N VAL A 234 -9.18 26.06 -4.12
CA VAL A 234 -8.17 27.04 -4.50
C VAL A 234 -8.78 28.22 -5.27
N LEU A 235 -9.80 27.97 -6.09
CA LEU A 235 -10.54 29.02 -6.80
C LEU A 235 -11.25 29.96 -5.83
N GLU A 236 -11.99 29.40 -4.87
CA GLU A 236 -12.72 30.15 -3.84
C GLU A 236 -11.78 30.88 -2.87
N SER A 237 -10.60 30.33 -2.57
CA SER A 237 -9.67 30.93 -1.60
C SER A 237 -8.94 32.17 -2.11
N GLY A 238 -8.88 32.37 -3.43
CA GLY A 238 -8.27 33.59 -3.98
C GLY A 238 -8.02 33.57 -5.48
N LEU A 239 -7.95 32.40 -6.12
CA LEU A 239 -7.63 32.32 -7.54
C LEU A 239 -8.71 32.97 -8.43
N GLN A 240 -9.95 33.09 -7.94
CA GLN A 240 -11.02 33.83 -8.62
C GLN A 240 -10.68 35.30 -8.93
N SER A 241 -9.75 35.89 -8.16
CA SER A 241 -9.30 37.29 -8.37
C SER A 241 -8.17 37.41 -9.39
N ALA A 242 -7.54 36.29 -9.78
CA ALA A 242 -6.47 36.27 -10.75
C ALA A 242 -7.01 36.48 -12.18
N PRO A 243 -6.21 37.02 -13.12
CA PRO A 243 -6.56 37.05 -14.54
C PRO A 243 -6.91 35.66 -15.06
N ALA A 244 -7.86 35.56 -16.01
CA ALA A 244 -8.36 34.29 -16.53
C ALA A 244 -7.28 33.25 -16.90
N PRO A 245 -6.15 33.63 -17.57
CA PRO A 245 -5.08 32.68 -17.86
C PRO A 245 -4.45 32.00 -16.64
N LEU A 246 -4.45 32.67 -15.49
CA LEU A 246 -3.83 32.20 -14.25
C LEU A 246 -4.83 31.48 -13.32
N GLN A 247 -6.09 31.32 -13.75
CA GLN A 247 -7.12 30.64 -12.95
C GLN A 247 -7.03 29.10 -13.05
N HIS A 248 -6.10 28.56 -13.83
CA HIS A 248 -5.96 27.13 -14.09
C HIS A 248 -4.82 26.53 -13.23
N LEU A 249 -5.10 25.41 -12.55
CA LEU A 249 -4.11 24.64 -11.77
C LEU A 249 -3.39 23.56 -12.59
N VAL A 250 -3.72 23.47 -13.86
CA VAL A 250 -3.17 22.51 -14.82
C VAL A 250 -2.75 23.26 -16.07
N PRO A 251 -1.85 22.68 -16.89
CA PRO A 251 -1.49 23.26 -18.17
C PRO A 251 -2.72 23.58 -19.02
N HIS A 252 -2.84 24.84 -19.43
CA HIS A 252 -3.95 25.35 -20.25
C HIS A 252 -3.39 26.22 -21.39
N PRO A 253 -2.90 25.59 -22.47
CA PRO A 253 -2.37 26.34 -23.60
C PRO A 253 -3.47 27.12 -24.34
N PRO A 254 -3.13 28.26 -24.95
CA PRO A 254 -1.77 28.77 -25.17
C PRO A 254 -1.17 29.53 -23.99
N ASP A 255 -1.97 29.88 -22.98
CA ASP A 255 -1.60 30.97 -22.06
C ASP A 255 -0.91 30.50 -20.77
N ALA A 256 -1.01 29.22 -20.38
CA ALA A 256 -0.44 28.70 -19.14
C ALA A 256 0.45 27.47 -19.35
N GLU A 257 1.76 27.63 -19.11
CA GLU A 257 2.74 26.53 -19.15
C GLU A 257 2.48 25.49 -18.06
N GLY A 258 1.95 25.89 -16.88
CA GLY A 258 1.19 25.09 -15.89
C GLY A 258 1.76 23.78 -15.34
N LEU A 259 2.90 23.30 -15.87
CA LEU A 259 3.54 22.04 -15.52
C LEU A 259 4.09 22.06 -14.10
N GLU A 260 4.60 23.20 -13.66
CA GLU A 260 5.23 23.37 -12.35
C GLU A 260 4.27 23.10 -11.19
N VAL A 261 2.96 23.17 -11.44
CA VAL A 261 1.91 22.90 -10.43
C VAL A 261 1.62 21.40 -10.31
N LEU A 262 2.00 20.60 -11.30
CA LEU A 262 1.72 19.17 -11.30
C LEU A 262 2.74 18.43 -10.43
N SER A 263 2.26 17.83 -9.34
CA SER A 263 3.07 16.95 -8.49
C SER A 263 3.58 15.74 -9.28
N GLU A 264 4.88 15.46 -9.18
CA GLU A 264 5.54 14.29 -9.75
C GLU A 264 6.10 13.35 -8.67
N PRO A 265 6.14 12.03 -8.91
CA PRO A 265 6.80 11.10 -8.00
C PRO A 265 8.32 11.32 -8.00
N ASN A 266 8.95 11.35 -6.82
CA ASN A 266 10.41 11.43 -6.75
C ASN A 266 11.06 10.06 -7.02
N LEU A 267 11.32 9.74 -8.29
CA LEU A 267 11.96 8.48 -8.68
C LEU A 267 13.45 8.41 -8.29
N GLY A 268 14.07 9.53 -7.90
CA GLY A 268 15.43 9.58 -7.35
C GLY A 268 15.50 9.20 -5.86
N ALA A 269 14.35 8.98 -5.20
CA ALA A 269 14.32 8.58 -3.80
C ALA A 269 15.06 7.26 -3.57
N TYR A 270 15.95 7.24 -2.57
CA TYR A 270 16.66 6.03 -2.17
C TYR A 270 15.72 5.07 -1.43
N VAL A 271 15.75 3.80 -1.83
CA VAL A 271 14.94 2.74 -1.23
C VAL A 271 15.82 1.56 -0.85
N PHE A 272 15.43 0.84 0.21
CA PHE A 272 15.99 -0.46 0.52
C PHE A 272 15.23 -1.54 -0.25
N GLY A 273 15.98 -2.44 -0.90
CA GLY A 273 15.43 -3.55 -1.65
C GLY A 273 16.13 -4.85 -1.30
N VAL A 274 15.36 -5.94 -1.32
CA VAL A 274 15.88 -7.30 -1.26
C VAL A 274 15.62 -7.96 -2.60
N ALA A 275 16.66 -8.47 -3.25
CA ALA A 275 16.52 -9.25 -4.48
C ALA A 275 15.87 -10.60 -4.17
N LEU A 276 14.78 -10.94 -4.86
CA LEU A 276 14.13 -12.25 -4.74
C LEU A 276 14.75 -13.28 -5.69
N GLU A 277 15.34 -12.81 -6.78
CA GLU A 277 16.02 -13.59 -7.82
C GLU A 277 17.39 -12.98 -8.14
N ASP A 278 18.26 -13.72 -8.82
CA ASP A 278 19.55 -13.21 -9.30
C ASP A 278 19.30 -12.17 -10.42
N LEU A 279 19.60 -10.90 -10.15
CA LEU A 279 19.37 -9.80 -11.10
C LEU A 279 20.52 -9.64 -12.11
N GLY A 280 21.64 -10.34 -11.87
CA GLY A 280 22.86 -10.17 -12.64
C GLY A 280 23.50 -8.81 -12.37
N VAL A 281 24.16 -8.25 -13.39
CA VAL A 281 24.88 -6.98 -13.29
C VAL A 281 23.90 -5.82 -13.52
N VAL A 282 23.63 -5.05 -12.45
CA VAL A 282 22.75 -3.88 -12.50
C VAL A 282 23.58 -2.60 -12.40
N ASN A 283 23.19 -1.59 -13.17
CA ASN A 283 23.80 -0.26 -13.14
C ASN A 283 23.24 0.52 -11.93
N LEU A 284 24.11 0.89 -10.99
CA LEU A 284 23.72 1.56 -9.74
C LEU A 284 23.87 3.08 -9.77
N GLY A 285 24.43 3.65 -10.85
CA GLY A 285 24.81 5.06 -10.91
C GLY A 285 24.10 5.85 -12.02
N GLU A 286 23.72 7.09 -11.70
CA GLU A 286 23.36 8.14 -12.68
C GLU A 286 24.60 8.99 -13.10
N GLY A 287 25.81 8.60 -12.70
CA GLY A 287 27.04 9.40 -12.86
C GLY A 287 28.06 8.85 -13.85
N VAL A 288 29.10 9.65 -14.13
CA VAL A 288 30.24 9.38 -15.05
C VAL A 288 31.04 8.11 -14.68
N GLN A 289 30.83 7.57 -13.48
CA GLN A 289 31.38 6.29 -13.08
C GLN A 289 30.25 5.25 -13.13
N ASP A 290 30.24 4.47 -14.20
CA ASP A 290 29.37 3.31 -14.39
C ASP A 290 29.67 2.26 -13.31
N ALA A 291 29.13 2.47 -12.12
CA ALA A 291 29.19 1.51 -11.03
C ALA A 291 28.18 0.39 -11.31
N SER A 292 28.61 -0.59 -12.08
CA SER A 292 27.86 -1.83 -12.29
C SER A 292 28.19 -2.81 -11.16
N ARG A 293 27.17 -3.40 -10.53
CA ARG A 293 27.37 -4.43 -9.48
C ARG A 293 26.48 -5.63 -9.74
N ALA A 294 27.04 -6.83 -9.57
CA ALA A 294 26.26 -8.06 -9.57
C ALA A 294 25.44 -8.16 -8.29
N ILE A 295 24.12 -8.34 -8.41
CA ILE A 295 23.20 -8.50 -7.27
C ILE A 295 22.63 -9.91 -7.30
N ASN A 296 22.88 -10.67 -6.22
CA ASN A 296 22.42 -12.05 -6.08
C ASN A 296 21.11 -12.11 -5.28
N ALA A 297 20.36 -13.20 -5.44
CA ALA A 297 19.15 -13.47 -4.68
C ALA A 297 19.41 -13.43 -3.16
N GLY A 298 18.51 -12.77 -2.43
CA GLY A 298 18.59 -12.54 -1.00
C GLY A 298 19.48 -11.36 -0.58
N GLU A 299 20.20 -10.72 -1.50
CA GLU A 299 21.04 -9.57 -1.19
C GLU A 299 20.19 -8.32 -0.87
N LEU A 300 20.56 -7.60 0.19
CA LEU A 300 19.99 -6.31 0.57
C LEU A 300 20.83 -5.19 -0.05
N PHE A 301 20.16 -4.24 -0.68
CA PHE A 301 20.82 -3.09 -1.31
C PHE A 301 20.06 -1.78 -1.05
N LEU A 302 20.77 -0.66 -1.22
CA LEU A 302 20.26 0.71 -1.10
C LEU A 302 20.65 1.48 -2.37
N THR A 303 19.65 2.00 -3.08
CA THR A 303 19.82 2.59 -4.42
C THR A 303 18.66 3.53 -4.73
N PRO A 304 18.83 4.50 -5.64
CA PRO A 304 17.70 5.26 -6.18
C PRO A 304 16.64 4.33 -6.80
N TYR A 305 15.37 4.67 -6.58
CA TYR A 305 14.22 3.86 -7.01
C TYR A 305 14.16 3.66 -8.52
N HIS A 306 14.47 4.68 -9.34
CA HIS A 306 14.41 4.56 -10.80
C HIS A 306 15.26 3.43 -11.38
N ASN A 307 16.42 3.11 -10.77
CA ASN A 307 17.30 2.03 -11.21
C ASN A 307 16.63 0.65 -11.07
N PHE A 308 15.74 0.49 -10.09
CA PHE A 308 15.11 -0.81 -9.78
C PHE A 308 13.61 -0.86 -9.99
N ARG A 309 13.00 0.26 -10.38
CA ARG A 309 11.60 0.34 -10.78
C ARG A 309 11.14 -0.84 -11.66
N PRO A 310 11.84 -1.21 -12.76
CA PRO A 310 11.41 -2.35 -13.58
C PRO A 310 11.41 -3.69 -12.81
N PHE A 311 12.40 -3.91 -11.94
CA PHE A 311 12.52 -5.14 -11.14
C PHE A 311 11.48 -5.22 -10.02
N VAL A 312 11.07 -4.07 -9.46
CA VAL A 312 9.95 -3.99 -8.51
C VAL A 312 8.63 -4.30 -9.24
N MET A 313 8.43 -3.75 -10.44
CA MET A 313 7.23 -4.01 -11.25
C MET A 313 7.12 -5.45 -11.73
N SER A 314 8.25 -6.13 -11.97
CA SER A 314 8.28 -7.54 -12.36
C SER A 314 8.21 -8.51 -11.17
N GLY A 315 8.25 -8.01 -9.92
CA GLY A 315 8.26 -8.85 -8.72
C GLY A 315 9.59 -9.57 -8.46
N GLN A 316 10.69 -9.09 -9.04
CA GLN A 316 12.04 -9.64 -8.79
C GLN A 316 12.72 -9.00 -7.58
N VAL A 317 12.24 -7.82 -7.16
CA VAL A 317 12.72 -7.08 -5.99
C VAL A 317 11.57 -6.75 -5.08
N ARG A 318 11.77 -6.98 -3.78
CA ARG A 318 10.86 -6.54 -2.72
C ARG A 318 11.46 -5.38 -1.94
N LEU A 319 10.71 -4.30 -1.77
CA LEU A 319 11.10 -3.15 -0.97
C LEU A 319 10.87 -3.42 0.52
N VAL A 320 11.79 -2.95 1.36
CA VAL A 320 11.79 -3.18 2.83
C VAL A 320 12.07 -1.92 3.64
#